data_AF-A0A7X7NQT6-F1
#
_entry.id   AF-A0A7X7NQT6-F1
#
_cell.length_a   1.000
_cell.length_b   1.000
_cell.length_c   1.000
_cell.angle_alpha   90.00
_cell.angle_beta   90.00
_cell.angle_gamma   90.00
#
_symmetry.space_group_name_H-M   'P 1'
#
loop_
_entity.id
_entity.type
_entity.pdbx_description
1 polymer ?
#
loop_
_entity_poly.entity_id
_entity_poly.type
_entity_poly.pdbx_seq_one_letter_code
_entity_poly.pdbx_strand_id
1 'polypeptide(L)'
;MRINWQGKAQRAGTLGDQARERILLISQATEAFADEDSRMRYNVRLRKSTESGPQDEAQVDWLSRAWGYYFIGEDGAGAVAARKAREKDPDNAMVYVVSAWIKLRQEDVKQAKQDADEAFVLDELGEDTADVHHVRGAVLFNAGNYQKAVESFDRALAKASTDEKPEIYTRKAWALDRDGKLDDALDACLAGFEQGVEMTSTVGSLLADVTAGVVVRKCDDPNKPDASIKAYQGVLQRFESGFADSAAKTTLVTYVKEQIARQEKLRTRLKTIKDLESKQRQLAGERNPGSDSPGFPLLAIGAAAFGFMLTPAASFFAVIGLAAAIWAGYQIKQGMDWKAQKAAYEGAQHQLVDVEKRLERLKKDESLFEVPPLKKN
;
A
#
# COMPACT_ATOMS: atom_id res chain seq x y z
N MET A 1 11.97 -18.47 -8.23
CA MET A 1 11.34 -18.74 -6.91
C MET A 1 10.49 -19.99 -7.03
N ARG A 2 10.87 -21.09 -6.35
CA ARG A 2 10.10 -22.35 -6.35
C ARG A 2 8.96 -22.20 -5.36
N ILE A 3 7.77 -21.91 -5.86
CA ILE A 3 6.52 -22.14 -5.12
C ILE A 3 6.54 -23.63 -4.72
N ASN A 4 6.31 -23.92 -3.45
CA ASN A 4 6.33 -25.28 -2.91
C ASN A 4 5.09 -26.05 -3.39
N TRP A 5 5.11 -26.45 -4.67
CA TRP A 5 4.07 -27.24 -5.34
C TRP A 5 3.82 -28.58 -4.64
N GLN A 6 4.86 -29.14 -4.02
CA GLN A 6 4.78 -30.40 -3.30
C GLN A 6 3.99 -30.28 -2.00
N GLY A 7 4.09 -29.16 -1.28
CA GLY A 7 3.33 -28.94 -0.04
C GLY A 7 1.81 -28.85 -0.26
N LYS A 8 1.37 -28.24 -1.37
CA LYS A 8 -0.06 -28.14 -1.72
C LYS A 8 -0.65 -29.46 -2.23
N ALA A 9 0.15 -30.29 -2.90
CA ALA A 9 -0.28 -31.60 -3.39
C ALA A 9 -0.17 -32.72 -2.33
N GLN A 10 0.64 -32.55 -1.28
CA GLN A 10 0.92 -33.57 -0.27
C GLN A 10 -0.10 -33.67 0.87
N ARG A 11 -1.08 -32.77 0.96
CA ARG A 11 -2.11 -32.83 2.02
C ARG A 11 -3.19 -33.91 1.77
N ALA A 12 -2.95 -34.85 0.85
CA ALA A 12 -3.68 -36.10 0.74
C ALA A 12 -2.88 -37.21 1.44
N GLY A 13 -3.41 -37.70 2.56
CA GLY A 13 -2.71 -38.51 3.54
C GLY A 13 -2.18 -39.87 3.05
N THR A 14 -0.94 -40.18 3.47
CA THR A 14 -0.46 -41.46 4.07
C THR A 14 1.07 -41.45 4.14
N LEU A 15 1.63 -40.80 5.17
CA LEU A 15 3.08 -40.54 5.29
C LEU A 15 3.97 -41.80 5.39
N GLY A 16 3.41 -42.96 5.77
CA GLY A 16 4.18 -44.20 5.95
C GLY A 16 4.47 -44.96 4.65
N ASP A 17 3.49 -45.04 3.76
CA ASP A 17 3.60 -45.80 2.50
C ASP A 17 4.33 -44.99 1.43
N GLN A 18 4.09 -43.67 1.38
CA GLN A 18 4.82 -42.77 0.48
C GLN A 18 6.31 -42.69 0.82
N ALA A 19 6.71 -42.83 2.08
CA ALA A 19 8.12 -42.87 2.46
C ALA A 19 8.80 -44.14 1.94
N ARG A 20 8.13 -45.31 2.01
CA ARG A 20 8.63 -46.57 1.46
C ARG A 20 8.68 -46.54 -0.05
N GLU A 21 7.66 -45.98 -0.69
CA GLU A 21 7.62 -45.79 -2.14
C GLU A 21 8.73 -44.84 -2.62
N ARG A 22 8.96 -43.73 -1.93
CA ARG A 22 10.07 -42.81 -2.24
C ARG A 22 11.44 -43.44 -2.03
N ILE A 23 11.62 -44.22 -0.97
CA ILE A 23 12.88 -44.97 -0.74
C ILE A 23 13.08 -46.02 -1.84
N LEU A 24 12.03 -46.71 -2.26
CA LEU A 24 12.06 -47.67 -3.35
C LEU A 24 12.40 -46.99 -4.69
N LEU A 25 11.79 -45.84 -4.98
CA LEU A 25 12.05 -45.04 -6.18
C LEU A 25 13.47 -44.47 -6.19
N ILE A 26 13.99 -44.01 -5.05
CA ILE A 26 15.38 -43.58 -4.92
C ILE A 26 16.31 -44.77 -5.17
N SER A 27 16.05 -45.94 -4.57
CA SER A 27 16.84 -47.16 -4.80
C SER A 27 16.86 -47.57 -6.27
N GLN A 28 15.70 -47.59 -6.93
CA GLN A 28 15.57 -47.93 -8.34
C GLN A 28 16.24 -46.89 -9.25
N ALA A 29 16.16 -45.61 -8.90
CA ALA A 29 16.88 -44.56 -9.62
C ALA A 29 18.39 -44.72 -9.47
N THR A 30 18.89 -45.02 -8.28
CA THR A 30 20.32 -45.24 -8.04
C THR A 30 20.84 -46.41 -8.87
N GLU A 31 20.07 -47.48 -9.00
CA GLU A 31 20.42 -48.66 -9.81
C GLU A 31 20.33 -48.37 -11.33
N ALA A 32 19.32 -47.63 -11.77
CA ALA A 32 19.16 -47.24 -13.17
C ALA A 32 20.22 -46.23 -13.65
N PHE A 33 20.79 -45.44 -12.75
CA PHE A 33 21.85 -44.47 -13.05
C PHE A 33 23.25 -44.91 -12.61
N ALA A 34 23.41 -46.15 -12.12
CA ALA A 34 24.69 -46.67 -11.66
C ALA A 34 25.72 -46.83 -12.80
N ASP A 35 25.26 -47.25 -13.98
CA ASP A 35 26.08 -47.47 -15.17
C ASP A 35 25.25 -47.35 -16.46
N GLU A 36 25.95 -47.21 -17.59
CA GLU A 36 25.33 -46.92 -18.90
C GLU A 36 24.47 -48.10 -19.43
N ASP A 37 24.84 -49.35 -19.10
CA ASP A 37 24.07 -50.55 -19.46
C ASP A 37 22.76 -50.63 -18.64
N SER A 38 22.82 -50.29 -17.35
CA SER A 38 21.63 -50.23 -16.46
C SER A 38 20.66 -49.14 -16.92
N ARG A 39 21.16 -47.99 -17.35
CA ARG A 39 20.36 -46.91 -17.94
C ARG A 39 19.72 -47.33 -19.26
N MET A 40 20.45 -48.03 -20.12
CA MET A 40 19.93 -48.55 -21.39
C MET A 40 18.83 -49.60 -21.15
N ARG A 41 19.04 -50.52 -20.20
CA ARG A 41 18.02 -51.51 -19.80
C ARG A 41 16.76 -50.86 -19.23
N TYR A 42 16.90 -49.80 -18.44
CA TYR A 42 15.78 -49.02 -17.94
C TYR A 42 15.00 -48.34 -19.07
N ASN A 43 15.69 -47.68 -20.00
CA ASN A 43 15.07 -47.02 -21.16
C ASN A 43 14.36 -47.99 -22.10
N VAL A 44 14.92 -49.18 -22.31
CA VAL A 44 14.29 -50.25 -23.12
C VAL A 44 13.05 -50.80 -22.41
N ARG A 45 13.07 -50.95 -21.08
CA ARG A 45 11.91 -51.35 -20.28
C ARG A 45 10.79 -50.31 -20.33
N LEU A 46 11.15 -49.03 -20.24
CA LEU A 46 10.21 -47.91 -20.35
C LEU A 46 9.51 -47.93 -21.72
N ARG A 47 10.27 -48.07 -22.81
CA ARG A 47 9.75 -48.20 -24.18
C ARG A 47 8.86 -49.44 -24.37
N LYS A 48 9.22 -50.58 -23.79
CA LYS A 48 8.37 -51.78 -23.84
C LYS A 48 7.09 -51.63 -23.01
N SER A 49 7.13 -50.90 -21.88
CA SER A 49 5.93 -50.64 -21.08
C SER A 49 4.92 -49.72 -21.78
N THR A 50 5.39 -48.85 -22.70
CA THR A 50 4.52 -47.99 -23.50
C THR A 50 3.89 -48.70 -24.71
N GLU A 51 4.36 -49.90 -25.07
CA GLU A 51 3.93 -50.62 -26.29
C GLU A 51 3.11 -51.90 -26.02
N SER A 52 2.84 -52.28 -24.77
CA SER A 52 2.17 -53.57 -24.47
C SER A 52 1.19 -53.48 -23.31
N GLY A 53 -0.07 -53.13 -23.58
CA GLY A 53 -1.19 -53.31 -22.67
C GLY A 53 -2.33 -52.29 -22.88
N PRO A 54 -3.60 -52.67 -22.67
CA PRO A 54 -4.72 -51.74 -22.75
C PRO A 54 -4.56 -50.67 -21.67
N GLN A 55 -4.82 -49.44 -22.10
CA GLN A 55 -4.68 -48.18 -21.42
C GLN A 55 -5.42 -48.15 -20.06
N ASP A 56 -4.77 -48.55 -18.98
CA ASP A 56 -4.92 -47.83 -17.71
C ASP A 56 -4.27 -46.46 -17.93
N GLU A 57 -5.06 -45.58 -18.54
CA GLU A 57 -4.76 -44.19 -18.79
C GLU A 57 -4.20 -43.58 -17.51
N ALA A 58 -2.95 -43.12 -17.51
CA ALA A 58 -2.37 -42.39 -16.38
C ALA A 58 -3.37 -41.29 -15.98
N GLN A 59 -4.11 -41.52 -14.90
CA GLN A 59 -5.38 -40.84 -14.67
C GLN A 59 -5.08 -39.36 -14.49
N VAL A 60 -5.41 -38.53 -15.49
CA VAL A 60 -5.02 -37.12 -15.49
C VAL A 60 -5.60 -36.45 -14.24
N ASP A 61 -4.72 -35.92 -13.39
CA ASP A 61 -5.11 -35.12 -12.23
C ASP A 61 -5.55 -33.73 -12.71
N TRP A 62 -6.83 -33.63 -13.05
CA TRP A 62 -7.45 -32.40 -13.53
C TRP A 62 -7.45 -31.29 -12.48
N LEU A 63 -7.44 -31.61 -11.19
CA LEU A 63 -7.38 -30.62 -10.12
C LEU A 63 -6.01 -29.93 -10.10
N SER A 64 -4.93 -30.72 -10.15
CA SER A 64 -3.56 -30.16 -10.28
C SER A 64 -3.40 -29.35 -11.57
N ARG A 65 -4.00 -29.77 -12.68
CA ARG A 65 -4.00 -29.00 -13.93
C ARG A 65 -4.75 -27.68 -13.81
N ALA A 66 -5.91 -27.67 -13.16
CA ALA A 66 -6.69 -26.45 -12.94
C ALA A 66 -5.88 -25.41 -12.15
N TRP A 67 -5.23 -25.83 -11.06
CA TRP A 67 -4.32 -24.96 -10.31
C TRP A 67 -3.15 -24.46 -11.16
N GLY A 68 -2.52 -25.35 -11.94
CA GLY A 68 -1.44 -24.97 -12.85
C GLY A 68 -1.85 -23.87 -13.83
N TYR A 69 -3.00 -24.02 -14.48
CA TYR A 69 -3.54 -23.00 -15.39
C TYR A 69 -3.88 -21.70 -14.65
N TYR A 70 -4.48 -21.79 -13.46
CA TYR A 70 -4.75 -20.62 -12.63
C TYR A 70 -3.45 -19.85 -12.30
N PHE A 71 -2.34 -20.50 -11.95
CA PHE A 71 -1.11 -19.76 -11.64
C PHE A 71 -0.40 -19.18 -12.87
N ILE A 72 -0.58 -19.79 -14.04
CA ILE A 72 -0.01 -19.27 -15.30
C ILE A 72 -0.88 -18.13 -15.87
N GLY A 73 -2.15 -18.01 -15.44
CA GLY A 73 -3.08 -16.99 -15.90
C GLY A 73 -3.99 -17.44 -17.04
N GLU A 74 -4.02 -18.74 -17.34
CA GLU A 74 -4.82 -19.33 -18.42
C GLU A 74 -6.21 -19.72 -17.90
N ASP A 75 -7.03 -18.73 -17.56
CA ASP A 75 -8.31 -18.94 -16.86
C ASP A 75 -9.30 -19.79 -17.64
N GLY A 76 -9.30 -19.70 -18.98
CA GLY A 76 -10.16 -20.52 -19.83
C GLY A 76 -9.81 -22.01 -19.75
N ALA A 77 -8.52 -22.35 -19.86
CA ALA A 77 -8.05 -23.72 -19.70
C ALA A 77 -8.23 -24.22 -18.26
N GLY A 78 -8.00 -23.33 -17.28
CA GLY A 78 -8.25 -23.60 -15.86
C GLY A 78 -9.70 -23.96 -15.58
N ALA A 79 -10.66 -23.21 -16.13
CA ALA A 79 -12.08 -23.47 -15.96
C ALA A 79 -12.49 -24.83 -16.57
N VAL A 80 -11.94 -25.18 -17.74
CA VAL A 80 -12.19 -26.50 -18.36
C VAL A 80 -11.59 -27.63 -17.51
N ALA A 81 -10.37 -27.46 -17.01
CA ALA A 81 -9.72 -28.45 -16.15
C ALA A 81 -10.48 -28.61 -14.82
N ALA A 82 -10.93 -27.51 -14.19
CA ALA A 82 -11.72 -27.54 -12.98
C ALA A 82 -13.07 -28.26 -13.19
N ARG A 83 -13.73 -28.04 -14.34
CA ARG A 83 -14.95 -28.78 -14.70
C ARG A 83 -14.70 -30.28 -14.84
N LYS A 84 -13.63 -30.69 -15.55
CA LYS A 84 -13.27 -32.11 -15.67
C LYS A 84 -12.90 -32.74 -14.32
N ALA A 85 -12.25 -31.99 -13.44
CA ALA A 85 -11.98 -32.45 -12.07
C ALA A 85 -13.30 -32.70 -11.31
N ARG A 86 -14.30 -31.82 -11.49
CA ARG A 86 -15.61 -31.90 -10.84
C ARG A 86 -16.44 -33.08 -11.35
N GLU A 87 -16.40 -33.34 -12.65
CA GLU A 87 -17.07 -34.49 -13.26
C GLU A 87 -16.53 -35.83 -12.72
N LYS A 88 -15.24 -35.85 -12.35
CA LYS A 88 -14.55 -37.04 -11.85
C LYS A 88 -14.74 -37.24 -10.34
N ASP A 89 -14.72 -36.16 -9.58
CA ASP A 89 -14.78 -36.16 -8.12
C ASP A 89 -15.66 -34.98 -7.63
N PRO A 90 -16.99 -35.13 -7.68
CA PRO A 90 -17.93 -34.04 -7.40
C PRO A 90 -18.03 -33.67 -5.91
N ASP A 91 -17.60 -34.55 -5.01
CA ASP A 91 -17.68 -34.35 -3.55
C ASP A 91 -16.41 -33.70 -2.97
N ASN A 92 -15.42 -33.41 -3.82
CA ASN A 92 -14.15 -32.81 -3.42
C ASN A 92 -14.23 -31.28 -3.40
N ALA A 93 -14.24 -30.72 -2.18
CA ALA A 93 -14.30 -29.27 -1.94
C ALA A 93 -13.22 -28.47 -2.71
N MET A 94 -12.01 -29.03 -2.87
CA MET A 94 -10.89 -28.34 -3.51
C MET A 94 -11.12 -28.04 -4.99
N VAL A 95 -11.97 -28.83 -5.66
CA VAL A 95 -12.36 -28.57 -7.05
C VAL A 95 -13.22 -27.31 -7.17
N TYR A 96 -14.07 -27.06 -6.19
CA TYR A 96 -14.85 -25.84 -6.12
C TYR A 96 -14.01 -24.65 -5.67
N VAL A 97 -13.03 -24.85 -4.78
CA VAL A 97 -12.07 -23.81 -4.39
C VAL A 97 -11.33 -23.24 -5.61
N VAL A 98 -10.74 -24.10 -6.45
CA VAL A 98 -10.02 -23.63 -7.65
C VAL A 98 -10.97 -22.96 -8.66
N SER A 99 -12.20 -23.48 -8.79
CA SER A 99 -13.23 -22.89 -9.65
C SER A 99 -13.60 -21.47 -9.19
N ALA A 100 -13.79 -21.28 -7.89
CA ALA A 100 -14.10 -19.99 -7.29
C ALA A 100 -12.97 -18.97 -7.51
N TRP A 101 -11.71 -19.38 -7.34
CA TRP A 101 -10.56 -18.51 -7.61
C TRP A 101 -10.46 -18.08 -9.09
N ILE A 102 -10.68 -19.01 -10.02
CA ILE A 102 -10.70 -18.70 -11.46
C ILE A 102 -11.81 -17.69 -11.77
N LYS A 103 -13.02 -17.91 -11.23
CA LYS A 103 -14.16 -17.01 -11.44
C LYS A 103 -13.97 -15.64 -10.80
N LEU A 104 -13.32 -15.56 -9.64
CA LEU A 104 -12.94 -14.27 -9.04
C LEU A 104 -12.01 -13.47 -9.95
N ARG A 105 -11.04 -14.13 -10.60
CA ARG A 105 -10.16 -13.45 -11.56
C ARG A 105 -10.90 -12.99 -12.81
N GLN A 106 -11.94 -13.72 -13.21
CA GLN A 106 -12.85 -13.33 -14.28
C GLN A 106 -13.90 -12.29 -13.85
N GLU A 107 -13.82 -11.79 -12.61
CA GLU A 107 -14.77 -10.83 -12.01
C GLU A 107 -16.22 -11.34 -11.90
N ASP A 108 -16.46 -12.65 -12.08
CA ASP A 108 -17.76 -13.27 -11.86
C ASP A 108 -17.94 -13.65 -10.38
N VAL A 109 -18.13 -12.61 -9.56
CA VAL A 109 -18.29 -12.74 -8.11
C VAL A 109 -19.51 -13.60 -7.74
N LYS A 110 -20.57 -13.60 -8.56
CA LYS A 110 -21.80 -14.37 -8.29
C LYS A 110 -21.55 -15.86 -8.40
N GLN A 111 -20.93 -16.31 -9.50
CA GLN A 111 -20.62 -17.73 -9.65
C GLN A 111 -19.47 -18.17 -8.74
N ALA A 112 -18.49 -17.29 -8.47
CA ALA A 112 -17.45 -17.57 -7.50
C ALA A 112 -18.03 -17.82 -6.10
N LYS A 113 -19.08 -17.08 -5.73
CA LYS A 113 -19.79 -17.29 -4.46
C LYS A 113 -20.50 -18.63 -4.41
N GLN A 114 -21.17 -19.03 -5.49
CA GLN A 114 -21.80 -20.35 -5.56
C GLN A 114 -20.79 -21.47 -5.37
N ASP A 115 -19.65 -21.42 -6.06
CA ASP A 115 -18.59 -22.43 -5.88
C ASP A 115 -17.97 -22.38 -4.47
N ALA A 116 -17.75 -21.20 -3.89
CA ALA A 116 -17.21 -21.10 -2.54
C ALA A 116 -18.19 -21.59 -1.45
N ASP A 117 -19.49 -21.36 -1.63
CA ASP A 117 -20.53 -21.88 -0.74
C ASP A 117 -20.65 -23.40 -0.88
N GLU A 118 -20.54 -23.97 -2.09
CA GLU A 118 -20.50 -25.42 -2.33
C GLU A 118 -19.26 -26.05 -1.68
N ALA A 119 -18.08 -25.45 -1.87
CA ALA A 119 -16.84 -25.89 -1.22
C ALA A 119 -16.98 -25.91 0.30
N PHE A 120 -17.62 -24.87 0.86
CA PHE A 120 -17.88 -24.77 2.28
C PHE A 120 -18.80 -25.89 2.78
N VAL A 121 -19.90 -26.18 2.09
CA VAL A 121 -20.83 -27.26 2.49
C VAL A 121 -20.15 -28.64 2.44
N LEU A 122 -19.34 -28.89 1.42
CA LEU A 122 -18.60 -30.15 1.28
C LEU A 122 -17.50 -30.31 2.35
N ASP A 123 -16.89 -29.20 2.78
CA ASP A 123 -15.84 -29.18 3.81
C ASP A 123 -16.40 -29.10 5.24
N GLU A 124 -17.65 -28.67 5.43
CA GLU A 124 -18.30 -28.48 6.74
C GLU A 124 -18.42 -29.78 7.55
N LEU A 125 -18.45 -30.93 6.87
CA LEU A 125 -18.43 -32.27 7.48
C LEU A 125 -17.02 -32.91 7.48
N GLY A 126 -16.02 -32.22 6.94
CA GLY A 126 -14.64 -32.68 6.74
C GLY A 126 -13.62 -32.07 7.70
N GLU A 127 -12.47 -31.65 7.17
CA GLU A 127 -11.30 -31.20 7.94
C GLU A 127 -11.30 -29.72 8.34
N ASP A 128 -12.32 -28.94 7.92
CA ASP A 128 -12.37 -27.47 8.10
C ASP A 128 -11.10 -26.82 7.53
N THR A 129 -10.90 -26.96 6.22
CA THR A 129 -9.64 -26.66 5.55
C THR A 129 -9.40 -25.16 5.38
N ALA A 130 -8.13 -24.75 5.50
CA ALA A 130 -7.74 -23.34 5.39
C ALA A 130 -8.09 -22.74 4.03
N ASP A 131 -7.92 -23.50 2.94
CA ASP A 131 -8.14 -23.06 1.56
C ASP A 131 -9.61 -22.72 1.28
N VAL A 132 -10.56 -23.50 1.84
CA VAL A 132 -12.00 -23.27 1.69
C VAL A 132 -12.41 -21.96 2.35
N HIS A 133 -11.95 -21.72 3.58
CA HIS A 133 -12.22 -20.45 4.26
C HIS A 133 -11.50 -19.26 3.62
N HIS A 134 -10.30 -19.49 3.07
CA HIS A 134 -9.53 -18.45 2.37
C HIS A 134 -10.24 -17.99 1.10
N VAL A 135 -10.69 -18.91 0.24
CA VAL A 135 -11.44 -18.54 -0.97
C VAL A 135 -12.78 -17.91 -0.62
N ARG A 136 -13.48 -18.42 0.39
CA ARG A 136 -14.75 -17.85 0.85
C ARG A 136 -14.58 -16.42 1.35
N GLY A 137 -13.54 -16.15 2.13
CA GLY A 137 -13.18 -14.80 2.56
C GLY A 137 -12.90 -13.88 1.38
N ALA A 138 -12.14 -14.35 0.38
CA ALA A 138 -11.85 -13.58 -0.82
C ALA A 138 -13.11 -13.29 -1.65
N VAL A 139 -14.04 -14.24 -1.77
CA VAL A 139 -15.29 -14.02 -2.48
C VAL A 139 -16.19 -13.04 -1.74
N LEU A 140 -16.32 -13.18 -0.42
CA LEU A 140 -17.11 -12.26 0.41
C LEU A 140 -16.56 -10.83 0.35
N PHE A 141 -15.23 -10.68 0.32
CA PHE A 141 -14.58 -9.39 0.11
C PHE A 141 -14.98 -8.76 -1.23
N ASN A 142 -14.89 -9.51 -2.33
CA ASN A 142 -15.28 -9.02 -3.66
C ASN A 142 -16.80 -8.79 -3.78
N ALA A 143 -17.60 -9.47 -2.96
CA ALA A 143 -19.04 -9.22 -2.85
C ALA A 143 -19.38 -8.01 -1.95
N GLY A 144 -18.38 -7.31 -1.40
CA GLY A 144 -18.54 -6.15 -0.51
C GLY A 144 -18.95 -6.49 0.91
N ASN A 145 -18.93 -7.77 1.31
CA ASN A 145 -19.27 -8.20 2.66
C ASN A 145 -18.01 -8.36 3.52
N TYR A 146 -17.44 -7.21 3.90
CA TYR A 146 -16.11 -7.15 4.52
C TYR A 146 -16.06 -7.82 5.90
N GLN A 147 -17.09 -7.68 6.74
CA GLN A 147 -17.09 -8.27 8.07
C GLN A 147 -17.08 -9.80 8.00
N LYS A 148 -17.93 -10.40 7.15
CA LYS A 148 -17.92 -11.86 6.96
C LYS A 148 -16.65 -12.34 6.25
N ALA A 149 -16.05 -11.52 5.40
CA ALA A 149 -14.76 -11.84 4.80
C ALA A 149 -13.68 -11.99 5.88
N VAL A 150 -13.63 -11.07 6.84
CA VAL A 150 -12.71 -11.11 7.99
C VAL A 150 -12.94 -12.39 8.82
N GLU A 151 -14.19 -12.72 9.15
CA GLU A 151 -14.52 -13.96 9.88
C GLU A 151 -14.01 -15.21 9.15
N SER A 152 -14.19 -15.26 7.83
CA SER A 152 -13.67 -16.36 6.99
C SER A 152 -12.14 -16.39 6.98
N PHE A 153 -11.46 -15.25 6.88
CA PHE A 153 -9.99 -15.22 6.96
C PHE A 153 -9.47 -15.64 8.34
N ASP A 154 -10.18 -15.31 9.42
CA ASP A 154 -9.82 -15.76 10.77
C ASP A 154 -9.91 -17.28 10.92
N ARG A 155 -10.96 -17.89 10.37
CA ARG A 155 -11.05 -19.36 10.31
C ARG A 155 -9.93 -19.97 9.46
N ALA A 156 -9.60 -19.37 8.32
CA ALA A 156 -8.49 -19.83 7.49
C ALA A 156 -7.14 -19.75 8.24
N LEU A 157 -6.86 -18.64 8.93
CA LEU A 157 -5.63 -18.43 9.69
C LEU A 157 -5.43 -19.44 10.82
N ALA A 158 -6.53 -19.94 11.42
CA ALA A 158 -6.47 -20.95 12.48
C ALA A 158 -5.93 -22.30 12.00
N LYS A 159 -5.99 -22.57 10.69
CA LYS A 159 -5.66 -23.86 10.07
C LYS A 159 -4.51 -23.79 9.07
N ALA A 160 -4.20 -22.59 8.58
CA ALA A 160 -3.16 -22.34 7.59
C ALA A 160 -1.74 -22.69 8.08
N SER A 161 -0.90 -23.17 7.17
CA SER A 161 0.53 -23.31 7.46
C SER A 161 1.21 -21.93 7.53
N THR A 162 2.41 -21.88 8.12
CA THR A 162 3.21 -20.65 8.21
C THR A 162 3.44 -19.99 6.85
N ASP A 163 3.58 -20.78 5.78
CA ASP A 163 3.80 -20.28 4.41
C ASP A 163 2.55 -19.60 3.81
N GLU A 164 1.35 -19.99 4.25
CA GLU A 164 0.07 -19.50 3.71
C GLU A 164 -0.42 -18.26 4.47
N LYS A 165 -0.10 -18.18 5.77
CA LYS A 165 -0.56 -17.09 6.65
C LYS A 165 -0.27 -15.68 6.13
N PRO A 166 0.91 -15.34 5.58
CA PRO A 166 1.17 -13.99 5.08
C PRO A 166 0.16 -13.53 4.03
N GLU A 167 -0.23 -14.40 3.09
CA GLU A 167 -1.22 -14.06 2.07
C GLU A 167 -2.61 -13.85 2.69
N ILE A 168 -3.00 -14.70 3.63
CA ILE A 168 -4.30 -14.60 4.30
C ILE A 168 -4.36 -13.33 5.16
N TYR A 169 -3.31 -13.00 5.92
CA TYR A 169 -3.21 -11.74 6.67
C TYR A 169 -3.29 -10.52 5.75
N THR A 170 -2.64 -10.56 4.58
CA THR A 170 -2.72 -9.48 3.59
C THR A 170 -4.17 -9.24 3.14
N ARG A 171 -4.91 -10.31 2.82
CA ARG A 171 -6.31 -10.20 2.42
C ARG A 171 -7.24 -9.79 3.56
N LYS A 172 -6.98 -10.27 4.78
CA LYS A 172 -7.68 -9.83 5.98
C LYS A 172 -7.50 -8.33 6.23
N ALA A 173 -6.27 -7.82 6.08
CA ALA A 173 -5.97 -6.39 6.20
C ALA A 173 -6.74 -5.56 5.16
N TRP A 174 -6.82 -6.01 3.91
CA TRP A 174 -7.68 -5.36 2.91
C TRP A 174 -9.15 -5.33 3.30
N ALA A 175 -9.69 -6.44 3.81
CA ALA A 175 -11.08 -6.47 4.23
C ALA A 175 -11.35 -5.50 5.40
N LEU A 176 -10.47 -5.45 6.40
CA LEU A 176 -10.58 -4.53 7.53
C LEU A 176 -10.43 -3.06 7.11
N ASP A 177 -9.53 -2.79 6.17
CA ASP A 177 -9.32 -1.46 5.60
C ASP A 177 -10.58 -0.97 4.86
N ARG A 178 -11.23 -1.83 4.07
CA ARG A 178 -12.51 -1.51 3.41
C ARG A 178 -13.69 -1.40 4.38
N ASP A 179 -13.64 -2.10 5.49
CA ASP A 179 -14.58 -1.96 6.60
C ASP A 179 -14.35 -0.67 7.42
N GLY A 180 -13.26 0.06 7.17
CA GLY A 180 -12.88 1.27 7.91
C GLY A 180 -12.19 1.01 9.25
N LYS A 181 -11.91 -0.25 9.59
CA LYS A 181 -11.22 -0.67 10.82
C LYS A 181 -9.71 -0.61 10.65
N LEU A 182 -9.19 0.62 10.52
CA LEU A 182 -7.79 0.87 10.16
C LEU A 182 -6.78 0.40 11.24
N ASP A 183 -7.14 0.39 12.52
CA ASP A 183 -6.28 -0.17 13.58
C ASP A 183 -6.14 -1.68 13.44
N ASP A 184 -7.27 -2.39 13.33
CA ASP A 184 -7.28 -3.84 13.15
C ASP A 184 -6.58 -4.25 11.85
N ALA A 185 -6.75 -3.46 10.78
CA ALA A 185 -6.06 -3.68 9.51
C ALA A 185 -4.53 -3.60 9.67
N LEU A 186 -4.05 -2.62 10.44
CA LEU A 186 -2.62 -2.46 10.73
C LEU A 186 -2.10 -3.62 11.57
N ASP A 187 -2.87 -4.09 12.56
CA ASP A 187 -2.52 -5.26 13.36
C ASP A 187 -2.46 -6.54 12.52
N ALA A 188 -3.40 -6.72 11.59
CA ALA A 188 -3.36 -7.83 10.63
C ALA A 188 -2.11 -7.77 9.73
N CYS A 189 -1.72 -6.57 9.28
CA CYS A 189 -0.49 -6.38 8.51
C CYS A 189 0.76 -6.79 9.30
N LEU A 190 0.87 -6.33 10.55
CA LEU A 190 1.98 -6.63 11.43
C LEU A 190 2.08 -8.13 11.73
N ALA A 191 0.95 -8.79 12.03
CA ALA A 191 0.90 -10.23 12.23
C ALA A 191 1.35 -11.02 10.98
N GLY A 192 1.11 -10.47 9.79
CA GLY A 192 1.63 -11.00 8.52
C GLY A 192 3.16 -10.95 8.43
N PHE A 193 3.77 -9.84 8.85
CA PHE A 193 5.23 -9.71 8.88
C PHE A 193 5.88 -10.60 9.93
N GLU A 194 5.22 -10.83 11.07
CA GLU A 194 5.68 -11.73 12.13
C GLU A 194 5.81 -13.19 11.68
N GLN A 195 5.14 -13.58 10.59
CA GLN A 195 5.31 -14.92 10.00
C GLN A 195 6.64 -15.10 9.25
N GLY A 196 7.50 -14.06 9.18
CA GLY A 196 8.83 -14.15 8.57
C GLY A 196 8.82 -14.02 7.04
N VAL A 197 7.83 -13.32 6.47
CA VAL A 197 7.75 -13.11 5.02
C VAL A 197 8.92 -12.28 4.50
N GLU A 198 9.59 -12.76 3.45
CA GLU A 198 10.65 -12.02 2.78
C GLU A 198 10.07 -10.86 1.96
N MET A 199 10.63 -9.65 2.12
CA MET A 199 10.22 -8.47 1.36
C MET A 199 10.41 -8.59 -0.15
N THR A 200 11.35 -9.43 -0.58
CA THR A 200 11.62 -9.72 -2.00
C THR A 200 10.56 -10.62 -2.63
N SER A 201 9.74 -11.30 -1.82
CA SER A 201 8.63 -12.12 -2.31
C SER A 201 7.45 -11.25 -2.74
N THR A 202 6.67 -11.74 -3.70
CA THR A 202 5.43 -11.08 -4.15
C THR A 202 4.47 -10.79 -2.99
N VAL A 203 4.40 -11.69 -2.01
CA VAL A 203 3.52 -11.53 -0.85
C VAL A 203 4.07 -10.48 0.10
N GLY A 204 5.38 -10.45 0.33
CA GLY A 204 6.02 -9.44 1.18
C GLY A 204 5.90 -8.03 0.61
N SER A 205 6.10 -7.86 -0.71
CA SER A 205 5.90 -6.56 -1.37
C SER A 205 4.45 -6.12 -1.29
N LEU A 206 3.51 -7.03 -1.57
CA LEU A 206 2.08 -6.74 -1.49
C LEU A 206 1.67 -6.31 -0.08
N LEU A 207 2.10 -7.06 0.94
CA LEU A 207 1.82 -6.76 2.35
C LEU A 207 2.36 -5.37 2.75
N ALA A 208 3.55 -5.00 2.27
CA ALA A 208 4.12 -3.67 2.50
C ALA A 208 3.30 -2.56 1.83
N ASP A 209 2.83 -2.77 0.60
CA ASP A 209 1.96 -1.82 -0.10
C ASP A 209 0.62 -1.64 0.63
N VAL A 210 0.01 -2.74 1.10
CA VAL A 210 -1.21 -2.68 1.92
C VAL A 210 -0.95 -1.87 3.20
N THR A 211 0.14 -2.17 3.88
CA THR A 211 0.52 -1.50 5.14
C THR A 211 0.69 -0.01 4.93
N ALA A 212 1.42 0.39 3.88
CA ALA A 212 1.60 1.79 3.52
C ALA A 212 0.26 2.50 3.26
N GLY A 213 -0.64 1.85 2.51
CA GLY A 213 -1.99 2.37 2.24
C GLY A 213 -2.82 2.57 3.51
N VAL A 214 -2.83 1.57 4.41
CA VAL A 214 -3.54 1.63 5.69
C VAL A 214 -2.99 2.75 6.57
N VAL A 215 -1.67 2.87 6.66
CA VAL A 215 -1.01 3.91 7.47
C VAL A 215 -1.36 5.31 6.99
N VAL A 216 -1.34 5.55 5.68
CA VAL A 216 -1.75 6.85 5.11
C VAL A 216 -3.22 7.13 5.40
N ARG A 217 -4.14 6.21 5.10
CA ARG A 217 -5.57 6.43 5.39
C ARG A 217 -5.86 6.67 6.87
N LYS A 218 -5.08 6.04 7.76
CA LYS A 218 -5.21 6.20 9.21
C LYS A 218 -4.68 7.54 9.71
N CYS A 219 -3.58 8.01 9.15
CA CYS A 219 -2.82 9.12 9.74
C CYS A 219 -2.98 10.43 8.98
N ASP A 220 -3.27 10.41 7.68
CA ASP A 220 -3.20 11.60 6.84
C ASP A 220 -4.50 12.42 6.91
N ASP A 221 -4.49 13.50 7.70
CA ASP A 221 -5.45 14.60 7.60
C ASP A 221 -4.74 15.86 7.08
N PRO A 222 -4.91 16.21 5.79
CA PRO A 222 -4.25 17.37 5.20
C PRO A 222 -4.66 18.71 5.80
N ASN A 223 -5.82 18.79 6.46
CA ASN A 223 -6.28 20.01 7.12
C ASN A 223 -5.68 20.16 8.53
N LYS A 224 -5.16 19.07 9.09
CA LYS A 224 -4.66 19.00 10.47
C LYS A 224 -3.28 18.32 10.52
N PRO A 225 -2.23 18.92 9.93
CA PRO A 225 -0.91 18.30 9.87
C PRO A 225 -0.33 17.98 11.26
N ASP A 226 -0.66 18.76 12.29
CA ASP A 226 -0.25 18.48 13.68
C ASP A 226 -0.84 17.17 14.22
N ALA A 227 -2.11 16.90 13.92
CA ALA A 227 -2.76 15.65 14.30
C ALA A 227 -2.19 14.49 13.48
N SER A 228 -1.94 14.71 12.18
CA SER A 228 -1.34 13.71 11.29
C SER A 228 0.06 13.30 11.74
N ILE A 229 0.93 14.27 12.07
CA ILE A 229 2.27 14.00 12.60
C ILE A 229 2.18 13.14 13.88
N LYS A 230 1.27 13.50 14.80
CA LYS A 230 1.07 12.71 16.03
C LYS A 230 0.60 11.28 15.74
N ALA A 231 -0.29 11.11 14.77
CA ALA A 231 -0.76 9.79 14.35
C ALA A 231 0.37 8.95 13.75
N TYR A 232 1.16 9.52 12.83
CA TYR A 232 2.33 8.86 12.25
C TYR A 232 3.38 8.52 13.31
N GLN A 233 3.61 9.38 14.31
CA GLN A 233 4.51 9.08 15.44
C GLN A 233 4.03 7.87 16.25
N GLY A 234 2.71 7.74 16.47
CA GLY A 234 2.14 6.56 17.13
C GLY A 234 2.35 5.27 16.33
N VAL A 235 2.18 5.32 15.00
CA VAL A 235 2.47 4.18 14.11
C VAL A 235 3.96 3.87 14.11
N LEU A 236 4.83 4.89 14.04
CA LEU A 236 6.28 4.71 14.08
C LEU A 236 6.72 3.99 15.36
N GLN A 237 6.18 4.39 16.51
CA GLN A 237 6.45 3.73 17.78
C GLN A 237 6.01 2.26 17.77
N ARG A 238 4.82 1.95 17.23
CA ARG A 238 4.34 0.57 17.05
C ARG A 238 5.26 -0.23 16.15
N PHE A 239 5.81 0.38 15.10
CA PHE A 239 6.72 -0.32 14.20
C PHE A 239 8.10 -0.58 14.82
N GLU A 240 8.60 0.37 15.59
CA GLU A 240 9.88 0.22 16.28
C GLU A 240 9.81 -0.87 17.37
N SER A 241 8.68 -1.00 18.07
CA SER A 241 8.48 -1.99 19.15
C SER A 241 7.88 -3.33 18.69
N GLY A 242 7.08 -3.34 17.64
CA GLY A 242 6.13 -4.42 17.35
C GLY A 242 6.71 -5.58 16.54
N PHE A 243 7.89 -5.46 15.95
CA PHE A 243 8.45 -6.54 15.14
C PHE A 243 9.97 -6.59 15.14
N ALA A 244 10.48 -7.80 14.89
CA ALA A 244 11.91 -8.08 14.87
C ALA A 244 12.62 -7.26 13.77
N ASP A 245 13.87 -6.91 14.04
CA ASP A 245 14.69 -6.17 13.09
C ASP A 245 14.83 -6.96 11.79
N SER A 246 14.25 -6.40 10.73
CA SER A 246 14.10 -7.03 9.42
C SER A 246 14.19 -5.97 8.33
N ALA A 247 14.44 -6.39 7.09
CA ALA A 247 14.41 -5.49 5.95
C ALA A 247 13.03 -4.78 5.82
N ALA A 248 11.94 -5.51 6.11
CA ALA A 248 10.58 -4.95 6.16
C ALA A 248 10.49 -3.79 7.15
N LYS A 249 11.09 -3.94 8.34
CA LYS A 249 11.11 -2.91 9.38
C LYS A 249 11.76 -1.65 8.93
N THR A 250 12.96 -1.78 8.39
CA THR A 250 13.72 -0.65 7.90
C THR A 250 12.95 0.09 6.81
N THR A 251 12.34 -0.63 5.86
CA THR A 251 11.53 -0.03 4.78
C THR A 251 10.31 0.71 5.31
N LEU A 252 9.51 0.07 6.17
CA LEU A 252 8.28 0.67 6.72
C LEU A 252 8.57 1.85 7.65
N VAL A 253 9.57 1.73 8.52
CA VAL A 253 10.01 2.83 9.41
C VAL A 253 10.51 4.02 8.59
N THR A 254 11.30 3.76 7.54
CA THR A 254 11.78 4.82 6.64
C THR A 254 10.61 5.51 5.95
N TYR A 255 9.67 4.73 5.41
CA TYR A 255 8.46 5.26 4.79
C TYR A 255 7.65 6.16 5.73
N VAL A 256 7.41 5.72 6.98
CA VAL A 256 6.67 6.54 7.97
C VAL A 256 7.43 7.82 8.31
N LYS A 257 8.76 7.76 8.47
CA LYS A 257 9.60 8.95 8.70
C LYS A 257 9.52 9.95 7.53
N GLU A 258 9.49 9.47 6.30
CA GLU A 258 9.29 10.31 5.11
C GLU A 258 7.90 10.97 5.10
N GLN A 259 6.84 10.25 5.49
CA GLN A 259 5.50 10.85 5.61
C GLN A 259 5.43 11.92 6.72
N ILE A 260 6.09 11.70 7.86
CA ILE A 260 6.21 12.72 8.92
C ILE A 260 6.86 13.99 8.39
N ALA A 261 8.01 13.86 7.72
CA ALA A 261 8.73 15.00 7.14
C ALA A 261 7.86 15.75 6.09
N ARG A 262 7.07 15.02 5.32
CA ARG A 262 6.09 15.61 4.37
C ARG A 262 5.03 16.43 5.10
N GLN A 263 4.49 15.94 6.21
CA GLN A 263 3.51 16.66 7.02
C GLN A 263 4.10 17.87 7.75
N GLU A 264 5.35 17.82 8.19
CA GLU A 264 6.05 18.98 8.75
C GLU A 264 6.24 20.10 7.71
N LYS A 265 6.56 19.72 6.46
CA LYS A 265 6.62 20.67 5.35
C LYS A 265 5.24 21.28 5.04
N LEU A 266 4.17 20.52 5.18
CA LEU A 266 2.80 21.04 5.03
C LEU A 266 2.45 22.01 6.16
N ARG A 267 2.75 21.65 7.41
CA ARG A 267 2.55 22.49 8.60
C ARG A 267 3.22 23.85 8.47
N THR A 268 4.50 23.87 8.07
CA THR A 268 5.26 25.12 7.89
C THR A 268 4.65 26.01 6.82
N ARG A 269 4.25 25.45 5.67
CA ARG A 269 3.54 26.19 4.61
C ARG A 269 2.23 26.79 5.10
N LEU A 270 1.39 26.01 5.77
CA LEU A 270 0.12 26.51 6.31
C LEU A 270 0.32 27.62 7.35
N LYS A 271 1.34 27.51 8.19
CA LYS A 271 1.71 28.59 9.13
C LYS A 271 2.13 29.85 8.40
N THR A 272 3.01 29.74 7.38
CA THR A 272 3.42 30.91 6.59
C THR A 272 2.26 31.60 5.90
N ILE A 273 1.27 30.84 5.41
CA ILE A 273 0.07 31.41 4.79
C ILE A 273 -0.75 32.18 5.81
N LYS A 274 -1.03 31.60 7.00
CA LYS A 274 -1.75 32.29 8.07
C LYS A 274 -1.04 33.56 8.54
N ASP A 275 0.28 33.50 8.67
CA ASP A 275 1.09 34.66 9.05
C ASP A 275 1.00 35.76 7.98
N LEU A 276 1.08 35.41 6.69
CA LEU A 276 0.93 36.35 5.57
C LEU A 276 -0.48 36.96 5.51
N GLU A 277 -1.53 36.16 5.73
CA GLU A 277 -2.92 36.65 5.80
C GLU A 277 -3.12 37.63 6.96
N SER A 278 -2.55 37.35 8.14
CA SER A 278 -2.64 38.24 9.29
C SER A 278 -1.95 39.57 9.03
N LYS A 279 -0.76 39.54 8.43
CA LYS A 279 -0.02 40.73 8.01
C LYS A 279 -0.78 41.52 6.94
N GLN A 280 -1.40 40.85 5.98
CA GLN A 280 -2.23 41.52 4.99
C GLN A 280 -3.44 42.21 5.64
N ARG A 281 -4.11 41.58 6.62
CA ARG A 281 -5.22 42.22 7.35
C ARG A 281 -4.75 43.45 8.14
N GLN A 282 -3.57 43.39 8.75
CA GLN A 282 -2.94 44.55 9.38
C GLN A 282 -2.69 45.66 8.35
N LEU A 283 -2.07 45.34 7.22
CA LEU A 283 -1.79 46.27 6.13
C LEU A 283 -3.04 46.77 5.38
N ALA A 284 -4.16 46.05 5.44
CA ALA A 284 -5.44 46.50 4.88
C ALA A 284 -6.21 47.40 5.85
N GLY A 285 -5.98 47.24 7.16
CA GLY A 285 -6.46 48.16 8.19
C GLY A 285 -5.63 49.45 8.27
N GLU A 286 -4.34 49.37 7.93
CA GLU A 286 -3.48 50.53 7.69
C GLU A 286 -3.80 51.11 6.30
N ARG A 287 -4.18 52.39 6.20
CA ARG A 287 -4.36 53.05 4.90
C ARG A 287 -3.06 52.92 4.10
N ASN A 288 -3.18 52.64 2.79
CA ASN A 288 -2.05 52.61 1.85
C ASN A 288 -1.15 53.85 2.11
N PRO A 289 0.13 53.68 2.49
CA PRO A 289 1.02 54.81 2.78
C PRO A 289 1.27 55.69 1.55
N GLY A 290 0.93 55.21 0.34
CA GLY A 290 0.93 56.00 -0.89
C GLY A 290 -0.36 56.78 -1.17
N SER A 291 -1.45 56.61 -0.41
CA SER A 291 -2.71 57.36 -0.61
C SER A 291 -2.94 58.47 0.41
N ASP A 292 -2.38 58.36 1.62
CA ASP A 292 -2.31 59.44 2.59
C ASP A 292 -0.85 59.67 2.94
N SER A 293 -0.22 60.63 2.29
CA SER A 293 1.08 61.14 2.70
C SER A 293 0.94 61.65 4.15
N PRO A 294 1.63 61.08 5.16
CA PRO A 294 1.77 61.78 6.41
C PRO A 294 2.46 63.10 6.07
N GLY A 295 1.83 64.23 6.41
CA GLY A 295 2.36 65.55 6.11
C GLY A 295 3.85 65.60 6.47
N PHE A 296 4.68 66.06 5.52
CA PHE A 296 6.11 66.26 5.70
C PHE A 296 6.39 66.78 7.12
N PRO A 297 7.42 66.30 7.86
CA PRO A 297 7.57 66.62 9.28
C PRO A 297 7.80 68.12 9.47
N LEU A 298 6.71 68.89 9.60
CA LEU A 298 6.71 70.34 9.76
C LEU A 298 7.39 70.74 11.08
N LEU A 299 7.45 69.83 12.05
CA LEU A 299 8.26 69.97 13.27
C LEU A 299 9.77 70.02 13.00
N ALA A 300 10.27 69.31 11.99
CA ALA A 300 11.67 69.42 11.57
C ALA A 300 11.95 70.74 10.83
N ILE A 301 10.96 71.26 10.09
CA ILE A 301 11.01 72.61 9.51
C ILE A 301 10.97 73.68 10.62
N GLY A 302 10.14 73.49 11.66
CA GLY A 302 10.03 74.39 12.81
C GLY A 302 11.28 74.42 13.69
N ALA A 303 11.91 73.27 13.94
CA ALA A 303 13.19 73.19 14.66
C ALA A 303 14.36 73.74 13.83
N ALA A 304 14.34 73.57 12.51
CA ALA A 304 15.35 74.12 11.60
C ALA A 304 15.22 75.65 11.41
N ALA A 305 14.01 76.21 11.47
CA ALA A 305 13.78 77.65 11.42
C ALA A 305 14.41 78.40 12.60
N PHE A 306 14.48 77.77 13.78
CA PHE A 306 15.14 78.35 14.97
C PHE A 306 16.67 78.36 14.83
N GLY A 307 17.25 77.40 14.11
CA GLY A 307 18.69 77.34 13.80
C GLY A 307 19.16 78.31 12.70
N PHE A 308 18.23 78.85 11.89
CA PHE A 308 18.50 79.81 10.81
C PHE A 308 19.05 81.15 11.32
N MET A 309 18.83 81.49 12.59
CA MET A 309 19.38 82.70 13.20
C MET A 309 20.86 82.60 13.61
N LEU A 310 21.51 81.42 13.55
CA LEU A 310 22.83 81.21 14.19
C LEU A 310 23.94 80.60 13.31
N THR A 311 23.72 80.19 12.05
CA THR A 311 24.80 79.59 11.19
C THR A 311 24.63 79.83 9.67
N PRO A 312 25.70 79.66 8.83
CA PRO A 312 25.68 80.00 7.40
C PRO A 312 24.76 79.11 6.55
N ALA A 313 24.14 79.71 5.53
CA ALA A 313 23.08 79.14 4.69
C ALA A 313 23.37 77.78 4.01
N ALA A 314 24.64 77.37 3.87
CA ALA A 314 25.01 76.12 3.21
C ALA A 314 24.73 74.86 4.06
N SER A 315 24.80 74.96 5.39
CA SER A 315 24.53 73.85 6.32
C SER A 315 23.03 73.53 6.41
N PHE A 316 22.18 74.50 6.06
CA PHE A 316 20.72 74.43 6.15
C PHE A 316 20.08 73.50 5.10
N PHE A 317 20.47 73.65 3.84
CA PHE A 317 19.97 72.81 2.75
C PHE A 317 20.47 71.36 2.85
N ALA A 318 21.66 71.15 3.42
CA ALA A 318 22.22 69.81 3.61
C ALA A 318 21.42 68.97 4.63
N VAL A 319 20.98 69.56 5.74
CA VAL A 319 20.21 68.86 6.79
C VAL A 319 18.78 68.55 6.31
N ILE A 320 18.13 69.50 5.62
CA ILE A 320 16.79 69.29 5.03
C ILE A 320 16.86 68.24 3.90
N GLY A 321 17.91 68.29 3.07
CA GLY A 321 18.15 67.29 2.02
C GLY A 321 18.39 65.89 2.57
N LEU A 322 19.15 65.75 3.67
CA LEU A 322 19.35 64.46 4.35
C LEU A 322 18.06 63.94 4.97
N ALA A 323 17.26 64.79 5.63
CA ALA A 323 15.97 64.39 6.19
C ALA A 323 14.98 63.96 5.10
N ALA A 324 14.95 64.67 3.96
CA ALA A 324 14.13 64.32 2.81
C ALA A 324 14.60 63.00 2.14
N ALA A 325 15.91 62.76 2.07
CA ALA A 325 16.47 61.51 1.54
C ALA A 325 16.20 60.31 2.47
N ILE A 326 16.30 60.50 3.79
CA ILE A 326 15.96 59.47 4.79
C ILE A 326 14.46 59.16 4.73
N TRP A 327 13.61 60.18 4.60
CA TRP A 327 12.15 60.01 4.47
C TRP A 327 11.76 59.34 3.15
N ALA A 328 12.34 59.75 2.02
CA ALA A 328 12.13 59.12 0.73
C ALA A 328 12.63 57.66 0.72
N GLY A 329 13.78 57.39 1.35
CA GLY A 329 14.31 56.05 1.54
C GLY A 329 13.40 55.17 2.39
N TYR A 330 12.80 55.73 3.45
CA TYR A 330 11.82 55.03 4.29
C TYR A 330 10.54 54.66 3.52
N GLN A 331 10.02 55.58 2.71
CA GLN A 331 8.83 55.35 1.87
C GLN A 331 9.08 54.32 0.75
N ILE A 332 10.22 54.40 0.07
CA ILE A 332 10.61 53.43 -0.95
C ILE A 332 10.77 52.04 -0.32
N LYS A 333 11.40 51.96 0.87
CA LYS A 333 11.54 50.71 1.61
C LYS A 333 10.19 50.11 1.98
N GLN A 334 9.25 50.89 2.52
CA GLN A 334 7.92 50.39 2.84
C GLN A 334 7.11 49.96 1.60
N GLY A 335 7.21 50.70 0.50
CA GLY A 335 6.56 50.31 -0.76
C GLY A 335 7.15 49.04 -1.38
N MET A 336 8.46 48.84 -1.28
CA MET A 336 9.13 47.61 -1.69
C MET A 336 8.75 46.43 -0.79
N ASP A 337 8.73 46.62 0.53
CA ASP A 337 8.33 45.60 1.50
C ASP A 337 6.87 45.17 1.27
N TRP A 338 5.97 46.11 0.98
CA TRP A 338 4.57 45.82 0.61
C TRP A 338 4.46 45.00 -0.69
N LYS A 339 5.20 45.39 -1.75
CA LYS A 339 5.22 44.64 -3.03
C LYS A 339 5.82 43.23 -2.87
N ALA A 340 6.92 43.12 -2.13
CA ALA A 340 7.59 41.84 -1.86
C ALA A 340 6.68 40.90 -1.04
N GLN A 341 5.95 41.43 -0.05
CA GLN A 341 4.99 40.65 0.73
C GLN A 341 3.78 40.21 -0.10
N LYS A 342 3.27 41.08 -0.97
CA LYS A 342 2.19 40.72 -1.90
C LYS A 342 2.62 39.60 -2.86
N ALA A 343 3.82 39.68 -3.44
CA ALA A 343 4.37 38.64 -4.29
C ALA A 343 4.61 37.31 -3.52
N ALA A 344 5.08 37.38 -2.27
CA ALA A 344 5.23 36.21 -1.41
C ALA A 344 3.88 35.56 -1.07
N TYR A 345 2.82 36.36 -0.88
CA TYR A 345 1.45 35.88 -0.68
C TYR A 345 0.87 35.20 -1.92
N GLU A 346 0.98 35.84 -3.09
CA GLU A 346 0.55 35.25 -4.37
C GLU A 346 1.28 33.93 -4.63
N GLY A 347 2.59 33.87 -4.35
CA GLY A 347 3.38 32.64 -4.42
C GLY A 347 2.91 31.56 -3.43
N ALA A 348 2.56 31.94 -2.20
CA ALA A 348 2.06 31.01 -1.19
C ALA A 348 0.65 30.49 -1.51
N GLN A 349 -0.24 31.34 -2.05
CA GLN A 349 -1.55 30.92 -2.56
C GLN A 349 -1.43 29.93 -3.72
N HIS A 350 -0.53 30.17 -4.66
CA HIS A 350 -0.26 29.22 -5.74
C HIS A 350 0.21 27.85 -5.21
N GLN A 351 1.05 27.84 -4.16
CA GLN A 351 1.45 26.59 -3.51
C GLN A 351 0.28 25.90 -2.80
N LEU A 352 -0.65 26.66 -2.21
CA LEU A 352 -1.86 26.10 -1.59
C LEU A 352 -2.76 25.44 -2.63
N VAL A 353 -3.00 26.07 -3.77
CA VAL A 353 -3.79 25.49 -4.88
C VAL A 353 -3.13 24.21 -5.43
N ASP A 354 -1.80 24.17 -5.53
CA ASP A 354 -1.10 22.94 -5.95
C ASP A 354 -1.24 21.81 -4.91
N VAL A 355 -1.22 22.17 -3.62
CA VAL A 355 -1.49 21.23 -2.52
C VAL A 355 -2.94 20.74 -2.57
N GLU A 356 -3.92 21.62 -2.77
CA GLU A 356 -5.34 21.26 -2.93
C GLU A 356 -5.58 20.34 -4.12
N LYS A 357 -4.98 20.63 -5.28
CA LYS A 357 -5.03 19.74 -6.46
C LYS A 357 -4.37 18.39 -6.23
N ARG A 358 -3.32 18.33 -5.40
CA ARG A 358 -2.71 17.06 -4.98
C ARG A 358 -3.62 16.31 -4.01
N LEU A 359 -4.32 17.04 -3.14
CA LEU A 359 -5.34 16.53 -2.21
C LEU A 359 -6.54 15.94 -2.97
N GLU A 360 -7.04 16.63 -3.99
CA GLU A 360 -8.10 16.13 -4.87
C GLU A 360 -7.64 14.91 -5.65
N ARG A 361 -6.39 14.88 -6.12
CA ARG A 361 -5.80 13.68 -6.73
C ARG A 361 -5.71 12.52 -5.75
N LEU A 362 -5.29 12.75 -4.51
CA LEU A 362 -5.26 11.69 -3.49
C LEU A 362 -6.65 11.16 -3.14
N LYS A 363 -7.66 12.03 -3.03
CA LYS A 363 -9.07 11.64 -2.84
C LYS A 363 -9.65 10.91 -4.05
N LYS A 364 -9.21 11.29 -5.26
CA LYS A 364 -9.60 10.60 -6.49
C LYS A 364 -8.87 9.27 -6.65
N ASP A 365 -7.62 9.19 -6.20
CA ASP A 365 -6.87 7.93 -6.12
C ASP A 365 -7.47 7.00 -5.06
N GLU A 366 -8.00 7.54 -3.96
CA GLU A 366 -8.83 6.82 -2.98
C GLU A 366 -10.06 6.16 -3.64
N SER A 367 -10.67 6.83 -4.63
CA SER A 367 -11.74 6.27 -5.47
C SER A 367 -11.24 5.37 -6.61
N LEU A 368 -9.94 5.39 -6.94
CA LEU A 368 -9.30 4.59 -8.00
C LEU A 368 -8.55 3.37 -7.44
N PHE A 369 -8.61 3.08 -6.13
CA PHE A 369 -8.21 1.78 -5.62
C PHE A 369 -9.21 0.67 -5.98
N GLU A 370 -9.77 0.66 -7.20
CA GLU A 370 -9.95 -0.61 -7.89
C GLU A 370 -8.54 -1.10 -8.22
N VAL A 371 -8.01 -2.01 -7.40
CA VAL A 371 -6.62 -2.48 -7.44
C VAL A 371 -6.23 -2.89 -8.87
N PRO A 372 -5.45 -2.09 -9.63
CA PRO A 372 -4.84 -2.57 -10.85
C PRO A 372 -3.50 -3.20 -10.47
N PRO A 373 -3.12 -4.35 -11.05
CA PRO A 373 -1.86 -4.99 -10.73
C PRO A 373 -0.70 -4.04 -11.03
N LEU A 374 0.28 -3.98 -10.12
CA LEU A 374 1.57 -3.37 -10.38
C LEU A 374 2.12 -3.96 -11.69
N LYS A 375 2.41 -3.07 -12.65
CA LYS A 375 2.97 -3.43 -13.95
C LYS A 375 4.13 -4.40 -13.76
N LYS A 376 4.02 -5.57 -14.40
CA LYS A 376 5.14 -6.49 -14.62
C LYS A 376 6.23 -5.71 -15.35
N ASN A 377 7.43 -5.65 -14.75
CA ASN A 377 8.65 -5.72 -15.55
C ASN A 377 8.97 -7.19 -15.79
#